data_AF-A0A7S4HR67-F1
#
_entry.id   AF-A0A7S4HR67-F1
#
_cell.length_a   1.000
_cell.length_b   1.000
_cell.length_c   1.000
_cell.angle_alpha   90.00
_cell.angle_beta   90.00
_cell.angle_gamma   90.00
#
_symmetry.space_group_name_H-M   'P 1'
#
loop_
_entity.id
_entity.type
_entity.pdbx_description
1 polymer ?
#
loop_
_entity_poly.entity_id
_entity_poly.type
_entity_poly.pdbx_seq_one_letter_code
_entity_poly.pdbx_strand_id
1 'polypeptide(L)'
;IIVLNTLYYYTKFCPYSTPAEKIQFCKPADLSEDKIPDDPAGQFEWLTDQLNTARNNGEKVYITSHIGPQRGYGFTEQWHPKFMTKFYDLILPFHNIVEALIFGHTHADMFGLLERPGTEGDYPTKA
;
A
#
# COMPACT_ATOMS: atom_id res chain seq x y z
N ILE A 1 7.70 -14.88 8.44
CA ILE A 1 7.81 -13.77 7.46
C ILE A 1 6.74 -14.00 6.41
N ILE A 2 5.90 -13.00 6.13
CA ILE A 2 4.85 -13.05 5.12
C ILE A 2 5.27 -12.18 3.94
N VAL A 3 5.21 -12.72 2.72
CA VAL A 3 5.63 -12.02 1.49
C VAL A 3 4.40 -11.79 0.61
N LEU A 4 4.09 -10.53 0.34
CA LEU A 4 2.97 -10.11 -0.50
C LEU A 4 3.38 -10.06 -1.97
N ASN A 5 2.43 -10.36 -2.85
CA ASN A 5 2.56 -10.11 -4.28
C ASN A 5 2.29 -8.63 -4.60
N THR A 6 2.88 -8.13 -5.68
CA THR A 6 2.74 -6.73 -6.14
C THR A 6 1.42 -6.43 -6.85
N LEU A 7 0.36 -7.19 -6.59
CA LEU A 7 -0.93 -7.10 -7.28
C LEU A 7 -1.70 -5.80 -6.99
N TYR A 8 -1.30 -5.07 -5.94
CA TYR A 8 -1.95 -3.82 -5.54
C TYR A 8 -1.34 -2.59 -6.21
N TYR A 9 -0.30 -2.78 -7.04
CA TYR A 9 0.42 -1.70 -7.69
C TYR A 9 -0.46 -0.89 -8.64
N TYR A 10 -0.28 0.42 -8.63
CA TYR A 10 -1.07 1.37 -9.39
C TYR A 10 -0.17 2.28 -10.23
N THR A 11 -0.03 1.95 -11.51
CA THR A 11 0.72 2.80 -12.45
C THR A 11 -0.15 3.96 -12.94
N LYS A 12 -0.21 5.04 -12.16
CA LYS A 12 -0.44 6.39 -12.70
C LYS A 12 0.90 7.05 -13.07
N PHE A 13 1.86 6.29 -13.60
CA PHE A 13 3.15 6.85 -14.01
C PHE A 13 2.98 7.71 -15.27
N CYS A 14 3.07 9.02 -15.09
CA CYS A 14 3.14 10.01 -16.15
C CYS A 14 4.60 10.39 -16.37
N PRO A 15 5.29 9.90 -17.40
CA PRO A 15 6.56 10.51 -17.76
C PRO A 15 6.30 11.97 -18.16
N TYR A 16 7.10 12.89 -17.62
CA TYR A 16 7.08 14.30 -17.99
C TYR A 16 7.00 14.44 -19.51
N SER A 17 5.99 15.15 -20.00
CA SER A 17 5.88 15.54 -21.40
C SER A 17 7.16 16.28 -21.80
N THR A 18 7.81 15.81 -22.87
CA THR A 18 8.87 16.59 -23.52
C THR A 18 8.31 17.97 -23.91
N PRO A 19 9.14 19.03 -24.00
CA PRO A 19 8.65 20.41 -24.17
C PRO A 19 7.88 20.70 -25.47
N ALA A 20 7.78 19.73 -26.38
CA ALA A 20 7.30 19.94 -27.74
C ALA A 20 5.88 19.39 -28.03
N GLU A 21 5.26 18.63 -27.12
CA GLU A 21 3.92 18.08 -27.37
C GLU A 21 2.90 18.53 -26.33
N LYS A 22 1.81 19.10 -26.85
CA LYS A 22 0.65 19.62 -26.12
C LYS A 22 0.22 18.65 -25.03
N ILE A 23 -0.05 19.21 -23.84
CA ILE A 23 -0.49 18.55 -22.61
C ILE A 23 -1.50 17.44 -22.91
N GLN A 24 -1.00 16.22 -23.15
CA GLN A 24 -1.80 15.02 -23.09
C GLN A 24 -1.79 14.64 -21.62
N PHE A 25 -2.80 15.13 -20.89
CA PHE A 25 -3.15 14.58 -19.58
C PHE A 25 -3.12 13.07 -19.72
N CYS A 26 -2.23 12.42 -18.98
CA CYS A 26 -2.18 10.97 -19.00
C CYS A 26 -3.58 10.48 -18.72
N LYS A 27 -4.16 9.76 -19.68
CA LYS A 27 -5.20 8.82 -19.33
C LYS A 27 -4.44 7.65 -18.72
N PRO A 28 -4.49 7.43 -17.40
CA PRO A 28 -4.06 6.13 -16.88
C PRO A 28 -4.80 5.07 -17.70
N ALA A 29 -4.20 3.89 -17.87
CA ALA A 29 -4.95 2.76 -18.40
C ALA A 29 -6.24 2.68 -17.59
N ASP A 30 -7.34 3.05 -18.25
CA ASP A 30 -8.65 3.21 -17.65
C ASP A 30 -9.20 1.80 -17.43
N LEU A 31 -8.63 1.11 -16.44
CA LEU A 31 -9.41 0.14 -15.71
C LEU A 31 -10.45 1.00 -15.02
N SER A 32 -11.60 1.11 -15.68
CA SER A 32 -12.79 1.69 -15.10
C SER A 32 -12.93 1.09 -13.68
N GLU A 33 -13.15 1.94 -12.66
CA GLU A 33 -13.01 1.53 -11.25
C GLU A 33 -13.83 0.28 -10.90
N ASP A 34 -14.93 0.05 -11.63
CA ASP A 34 -15.81 -1.14 -11.59
C ASP A 34 -15.12 -2.46 -11.97
N LYS A 35 -13.99 -2.42 -12.68
CA LYS A 35 -13.23 -3.62 -13.10
C LYS A 35 -12.08 -3.98 -12.17
N ILE A 36 -11.77 -3.15 -11.17
CA ILE A 36 -10.71 -3.43 -10.22
C ILE A 36 -11.26 -4.40 -9.15
N PRO A 37 -10.78 -5.67 -9.10
CA PRO A 37 -11.29 -6.64 -8.13
C PRO A 37 -11.13 -6.12 -6.70
N ASP A 38 -12.07 -6.46 -5.81
CA ASP A 38 -11.99 -6.07 -4.39
C ASP A 38 -10.84 -6.76 -3.65
N ASP A 39 -10.48 -7.97 -4.08
CA ASP A 39 -9.37 -8.74 -3.55
C ASP A 39 -8.65 -9.52 -4.67
N PRO A 40 -7.71 -8.87 -5.38
CA PRO A 40 -6.94 -9.53 -6.43
C PRO A 40 -6.22 -10.78 -5.89
N ALA A 41 -6.57 -11.94 -6.46
CA ALA A 41 -6.07 -13.26 -6.07
C ALA A 41 -6.38 -13.68 -4.62
N GLY A 42 -7.38 -13.08 -3.96
CA GLY A 42 -7.76 -13.43 -2.58
C GLY A 42 -6.67 -13.14 -1.55
N GLN A 43 -5.77 -12.21 -1.86
CA GLN A 43 -4.56 -11.98 -1.08
C GLN A 43 -4.85 -11.27 0.26
N PHE A 44 -5.89 -10.44 0.36
CA PHE A 44 -6.30 -9.84 1.63
C PHE A 44 -6.96 -10.87 2.55
N GLU A 45 -7.84 -11.72 2.01
CA GLU A 45 -8.40 -12.85 2.74
C GLU A 45 -7.30 -13.77 3.26
N TRP A 46 -6.39 -14.20 2.38
CA TRP A 46 -5.25 -15.03 2.76
C TRP A 46 -4.38 -14.38 3.83
N LEU A 47 -4.05 -13.09 3.69
CA LEU A 47 -3.24 -12.36 4.68
C LEU A 47 -3.92 -12.32 6.05
N THR A 48 -5.24 -12.13 6.09
CA THR A 48 -6.02 -12.15 7.33
C THR A 48 -5.91 -13.49 8.03
N ASP A 49 -6.03 -14.59 7.28
CA ASP A 49 -5.91 -15.95 7.82
C ASP A 49 -4.51 -16.24 8.35
N GLN A 50 -3.47 -15.81 7.64
CA GLN A 50 -2.08 -15.96 8.08
C GLN A 50 -1.83 -15.19 9.39
N LEU A 51 -2.31 -13.96 9.48
CA LEU A 51 -2.13 -13.13 10.68
C LEU A 51 -2.93 -13.65 11.88
N ASN A 52 -4.14 -14.17 11.64
CA ASN A 52 -4.93 -14.83 12.69
C ASN A 52 -4.22 -16.09 13.20
N THR A 53 -3.68 -16.91 12.30
CA THR A 53 -2.90 -18.11 12.65
C THR A 53 -1.66 -17.74 13.48
N ALA A 54 -0.88 -16.76 13.02
CA ALA A 54 0.29 -16.28 13.74
C ALA A 54 -0.07 -15.74 15.13
N ARG A 55 -1.17 -14.97 15.25
CA ARG A 55 -1.66 -14.46 16.54
C ARG A 55 -2.00 -15.60 17.50
N ASN A 56 -2.72 -16.62 17.02
CA ASN A 56 -3.13 -17.77 17.82
C ASN A 56 -1.93 -18.61 18.28
N ASN A 57 -0.86 -18.65 17.49
CA ASN A 57 0.38 -19.33 17.82
C ASN A 57 1.34 -18.50 18.69
N GLY A 58 1.00 -17.23 18.99
CA GLY A 58 1.89 -16.33 19.73
C GLY A 58 3.13 -15.91 18.93
N GLU A 59 3.06 -15.98 17.59
CA GLU A 59 4.16 -15.66 16.69
C GLU A 59 4.27 -14.15 16.43
N LYS A 60 5.47 -13.74 16.04
CA LYS A 60 5.76 -12.39 15.55
C LYS A 60 5.92 -12.42 14.03
N VAL A 61 5.47 -11.36 13.37
CA VAL A 61 5.34 -11.30 11.92
C VAL A 61 6.10 -10.10 11.37
N TYR A 62 6.94 -10.38 10.39
CA TYR A 62 7.41 -9.39 9.44
C TYR A 62 6.64 -9.55 8.13
N ILE A 63 6.13 -8.44 7.60
CA ILE A 63 5.47 -8.41 6.29
C ILE A 63 6.38 -7.70 5.31
N THR A 64 6.55 -8.27 4.12
CA THR A 64 7.35 -7.66 3.07
C THR A 64 6.70 -7.77 1.69
N SER A 65 7.04 -6.84 0.82
CA SER A 65 6.65 -6.81 -0.60
C SER A 65 7.72 -6.09 -1.40
N HIS A 66 7.82 -6.38 -2.69
CA HIS A 66 8.66 -5.56 -3.57
C HIS A 66 8.12 -4.12 -3.64
N ILE A 67 6.81 -3.95 -3.84
CA ILE A 67 6.13 -2.65 -3.84
C ILE A 67 5.18 -2.60 -2.65
N GLY A 68 5.37 -1.65 -1.75
CA GLY A 68 4.48 -1.44 -0.61
C GLY A 68 3.54 -0.23 -0.78
N PRO A 69 2.68 0.03 0.22
CA PRO A 69 1.72 1.12 0.21
C PRO A 69 2.36 2.49 0.54
N GLN A 70 3.69 2.55 0.72
CA GLN A 70 4.37 3.82 0.95
C GLN A 70 4.31 4.71 -0.29
N ARG A 71 4.43 6.02 -0.08
CA ARG A 71 4.61 6.97 -1.18
C ARG A 71 5.98 6.77 -1.81
N GLY A 72 6.02 6.79 -3.15
CA GLY A 72 7.26 6.76 -3.92
C GLY A 72 7.75 8.16 -4.27
N TYR A 73 8.65 8.21 -5.25
CA TYR A 73 9.26 9.46 -5.70
C TYR A 73 8.19 10.49 -6.13
N GLY A 74 8.38 11.76 -5.75
CA GLY A 74 7.43 12.84 -6.04
C GLY A 74 6.10 12.74 -5.27
N PHE A 75 6.06 12.01 -4.14
CA PHE A 75 4.86 11.78 -3.33
C PHE A 75 3.73 11.05 -4.07
N THR A 76 4.11 10.22 -5.05
CA THR A 76 3.15 9.44 -5.83
C THR A 76 2.73 8.19 -5.05
N GLU A 77 1.42 7.96 -4.95
CA GLU A 77 0.88 6.74 -4.35
C GLU A 77 1.24 5.54 -5.23
N GLN A 78 1.82 4.50 -4.61
CA GLN A 78 2.30 3.31 -5.33
C GLN A 78 1.21 2.25 -5.47
N TRP A 79 0.31 2.15 -4.50
CA TRP A 79 -0.83 1.25 -4.55
C TRP A 79 -2.10 2.02 -4.91
N HIS A 80 -3.11 1.29 -5.39
CA HIS A 80 -4.42 1.90 -5.59
C HIS A 80 -4.98 2.33 -4.22
N PRO A 81 -5.57 3.53 -4.07
CA PRO A 81 -6.06 4.03 -2.78
C PRO A 81 -6.99 3.04 -2.05
N LYS A 82 -7.90 2.39 -2.79
CA LYS A 82 -8.75 1.27 -2.31
C LYS A 82 -7.96 0.19 -1.56
N PHE A 83 -6.84 -0.25 -2.12
CA PHE A 83 -6.02 -1.31 -1.55
C PHE A 83 -5.16 -0.80 -0.39
N MET A 84 -4.71 0.46 -0.44
CA MET A 84 -4.01 1.08 0.69
C MET A 84 -4.91 1.14 1.93
N THR A 85 -6.13 1.67 1.80
CA THR A 85 -7.08 1.74 2.92
C THR A 85 -7.38 0.35 3.46
N LYS A 86 -7.71 -0.60 2.58
CA LYS A 86 -8.00 -1.99 2.97
C LYS A 86 -6.82 -2.65 3.68
N PHE A 87 -5.59 -2.41 3.23
CA PHE A 87 -4.39 -2.94 3.87
C PHE A 87 -4.17 -2.37 5.26
N TYR A 88 -4.26 -1.04 5.42
CA TYR A 88 -4.06 -0.41 6.73
C TYR A 88 -5.14 -0.82 7.73
N ASP A 89 -6.41 -0.84 7.32
CA ASP A 89 -7.52 -1.29 8.17
C ASP A 89 -7.36 -2.76 8.59
N LEU A 90 -6.83 -3.60 7.70
CA LEU A 90 -6.53 -5.01 8.01
C LEU A 90 -5.36 -5.15 8.99
N ILE A 91 -4.27 -4.40 8.80
CA ILE A 91 -3.03 -4.55 9.59
C ILE A 91 -3.14 -3.92 10.99
N LEU A 92 -3.83 -2.80 11.14
CA LEU A 92 -3.92 -2.06 12.40
C LEU A 92 -4.36 -2.94 13.60
N PRO A 93 -5.35 -3.84 13.49
CA PRO A 93 -5.70 -4.79 14.56
C PRO A 93 -4.58 -5.76 14.96
N PHE A 94 -3.60 -6.02 14.09
CA PHE A 94 -2.48 -6.94 14.33
C PHE A 94 -1.19 -6.23 14.77
N HIS A 95 -1.26 -4.94 15.16
CA HIS A 95 -0.09 -4.16 15.59
C HIS A 95 0.71 -4.79 16.74
N ASN A 96 0.12 -5.69 17.52
CA ASN A 96 0.77 -6.38 18.63
C ASN A 96 1.64 -7.57 18.19
N ILE A 97 1.45 -8.07 16.96
CA ILE A 97 2.21 -9.19 16.40
C ILE A 97 3.01 -8.82 15.14
N VAL A 98 2.59 -7.78 14.41
CA VAL A 98 3.31 -7.27 13.24
C VAL A 98 4.41 -6.33 13.72
N GLU A 99 5.65 -6.82 13.67
CA GLU A 99 6.82 -6.11 14.21
C GLU A 99 7.44 -5.15 13.20
N ALA A 100 7.32 -5.44 11.90
CA ALA A 100 7.81 -4.56 10.84
C ALA A 100 7.09 -4.78 9.51
N LEU A 101 6.96 -3.69 8.76
CA LEU A 101 6.58 -3.66 7.36
C LEU A 101 7.80 -3.23 6.54
N ILE A 102 8.27 -4.08 5.64
CA ILE A 102 9.54 -3.89 4.93
C ILE A 102 9.31 -3.93 3.43
N PHE A 103 9.58 -2.83 2.74
CA PHE A 103 9.25 -2.66 1.32
C PHE A 103 10.43 -2.14 0.50
N GLY A 104 10.42 -2.43 -0.80
CA GLY A 104 11.41 -1.93 -1.76
C GLY A 104 10.85 -0.89 -2.71
N HIS A 105 11.16 -1.07 -4.00
CA HIS A 105 10.71 -0.28 -5.16
C HIS A 105 11.24 1.16 -5.26
N THR A 106 11.32 1.90 -4.16
CA THR A 106 11.70 3.32 -4.19
C THR A 106 13.19 3.56 -4.45
N HIS A 107 14.03 2.53 -4.25
CA HIS A 107 15.50 2.61 -4.32
C HIS A 107 16.08 3.70 -3.39
N ALA A 108 15.34 4.03 -2.34
CA ALA A 108 15.68 5.05 -1.36
C ALA A 108 15.50 4.48 0.04
N ASP A 109 16.29 4.99 0.99
CA ASP A 109 16.12 4.68 2.41
C ASP A 109 14.98 5.56 2.96
N MET A 110 13.90 4.92 3.38
CA MET A 110 12.68 5.57 3.87
C MET A 110 12.07 4.74 4.99
N PHE A 111 11.59 5.41 6.03
CA PHE A 111 10.74 4.81 7.07
C PHE A 111 9.51 5.69 7.31
N GLY A 112 8.44 5.08 7.79
CA GLY A 112 7.21 5.76 8.16
C GLY A 112 6.56 5.10 9.36
N LEU A 113 5.74 5.85 10.07
CA LEU A 113 4.90 5.31 11.13
C LEU A 113 3.54 4.92 10.55
N LEU A 114 3.10 3.71 10.87
CA LEU A 114 1.71 3.33 10.72
C LEU A 114 0.96 3.81 11.95
N GLU A 115 0.28 4.94 11.80
CA GLU A 115 -0.54 5.50 12.87
C GLU A 115 -1.97 4.97 12.76
N ARG A 116 -2.59 4.70 13.92
CA ARG A 116 -4.03 4.53 13.97
C ARG A 116 -4.66 5.89 13.63
N PRO A 117 -5.68 5.96 12.76
CA PRO A 117 -6.42 7.20 12.57
C PRO A 117 -6.87 7.71 13.94
N GLY A 118 -6.42 8.92 14.31
CA GLY A 118 -6.91 9.59 15.50
C GLY A 118 -8.43 9.79 15.39
N THR A 119 -9.13 9.79 16.52
CA THR A 119 -10.48 10.36 16.57
C THR A 119 -10.41 11.76 15.94
N GLU A 120 -11.30 12.03 14.98
CA GLU A 120 -11.38 13.24 14.16
C GLU A 120 -10.86 14.50 14.89
N GLY A 121 -9.68 15.00 14.51
CA GLY A 121 -9.07 16.19 15.13
C GLY A 121 -7.53 16.24 15.16
N ASP A 122 -6.84 15.12 14.92
CA ASP A 122 -5.40 15.00 15.21
C ASP A 122 -4.49 14.86 13.97
N TYR A 123 -4.97 15.20 12.77
CA TYR A 123 -4.10 15.20 11.59
C TYR A 123 -3.08 16.34 11.68
N PRO A 124 -1.76 16.07 11.65
CA PRO A 124 -0.79 17.12 11.48
C PRO A 124 -1.02 17.74 10.10
N THR A 125 -1.41 19.02 10.10
CA THR A 125 -1.42 19.83 8.88
C THR A 125 -0.03 19.77 8.27
N LYS A 126 0.01 19.37 6.99
CA LYS A 126 1.16 19.35 6.09
C LYS A 126 2.30 20.29 6.56
N ALA A 127 3.47 19.71 6.82
CA ALA A 127 4.72 20.45 6.79
C ALA A 127 5.04 20.90 5.35
#